data_AF-A0A3D1CF25-F1
#
_entry.id   AF-A0A3D1CF25-F1
#
_cell.length_a   1.000
_cell.length_b   1.000
_cell.length_c   1.000
_cell.angle_alpha   90.00
_cell.angle_beta   90.00
_cell.angle_gamma   90.00
#
_symmetry.space_group_name_H-M   'P 1'
#
loop_
_entity.id
_entity.type
_entity.pdbx_description
1 polymer ?
#
loop_
_entity_poly.entity_id
_entity_poly.type
_entity_poly.pdbx_seq_one_letter_code
_entity_poly.pdbx_strand_id
1 'polypeptide(L)'
;GIGLGWFDLTVFFGAFLLYLTNLVGIILAALITFMILGYSPFHRAKRGLMLTLVMVAILAVPLAFGFERMVAENNVLRQLDGQEIAGVKLVDVNVRPRDPVIISLTMVSKTPVDHAVMDEVKQEIERRLQQPVVLEIAVRVVR
;
A
#
# COMPACT_ATOMS: atom_id res chain seq x y z
N GLY A 1 15.42 -14.30 2.99
CA GLY A 1 16.74 -14.54 2.38
C GLY A 1 17.31 -13.27 1.80
N ILE A 2 16.69 -12.76 0.73
CA ILE A 2 17.17 -11.59 -0.01
C ILE A 2 17.39 -10.33 0.86
N GLY A 3 16.46 -9.97 1.76
CA GLY A 3 16.66 -8.79 2.62
C GLY A 3 17.91 -8.89 3.52
N LEU A 4 18.13 -10.04 4.17
CA LEU A 4 19.35 -10.27 4.95
C LEU A 4 20.61 -10.30 4.07
N GLY A 5 20.53 -10.88 2.86
CA GLY A 5 21.65 -10.95 1.92
C GLY A 5 22.10 -9.60 1.39
N TRP A 6 21.19 -8.61 1.38
CA TRP A 6 21.47 -7.22 0.97
C TRP A 6 21.57 -6.25 2.15
N PHE A 7 21.56 -6.75 3.40
CA PHE A 7 21.43 -5.95 4.63
C PHE A 7 20.24 -4.97 4.63
N ASP A 8 19.22 -5.25 3.84
CA ASP A 8 17.97 -4.49 3.79
C ASP A 8 16.97 -5.06 4.80
N LEU A 9 16.97 -4.44 5.98
CA LEU A 9 16.06 -4.78 7.08
C LEU A 9 14.59 -4.55 6.70
N THR A 10 14.29 -3.56 5.86
CA THR A 10 12.92 -3.24 5.45
C THR A 10 12.34 -4.38 4.62
N VAL A 11 13.10 -4.81 3.61
CA VAL A 11 12.72 -5.95 2.75
C VAL A 11 12.64 -7.24 3.57
N PHE A 12 13.57 -7.44 4.51
CA PHE A 12 13.55 -8.60 5.39
C PHE A 12 12.26 -8.66 6.24
N PHE A 13 11.94 -7.59 6.97
CA PHE A 13 10.76 -7.57 7.84
C PHE A 13 9.46 -7.68 7.06
N GLY A 14 9.36 -7.04 5.88
CA GLY A 14 8.20 -7.19 4.99
C GLY A 14 7.99 -8.64 4.55
N ALA A 15 9.05 -9.29 4.05
CA ALA A 15 8.98 -10.68 3.60
C ALA A 15 8.73 -11.66 4.77
N PHE A 16 9.33 -11.41 5.94
CA PHE A 16 9.13 -12.23 7.14
C PHE A 16 7.69 -12.15 7.65
N LEU A 17 7.12 -10.94 7.69
CA LEU A 17 5.73 -10.74 8.11
C LEU A 17 4.75 -11.43 7.16
N LEU A 18 4.98 -11.34 5.85
CA LEU A 18 4.17 -12.03 4.83
C LEU A 18 4.23 -13.56 5.00
N TYR A 19 5.45 -14.10 5.19
CA TYR A 19 5.65 -15.52 5.47
C TYR A 19 4.90 -15.97 6.72
N LEU A 20 5.06 -15.24 7.82
CA LEU A 20 4.47 -15.61 9.11
C LEU A 20 2.94 -15.54 9.08
N THR A 21 2.38 -14.51 8.44
CA THR A 21 0.93 -14.38 8.23
C THR A 21 0.38 -15.55 7.42
N ASN A 22 1.06 -15.95 6.34
CA ASN A 22 0.65 -17.09 5.52
C ASN A 22 0.73 -18.42 6.30
N LEU A 23 1.84 -18.65 7.03
CA LEU A 23 2.03 -19.84 7.85
C LEU A 23 0.97 -19.97 8.94
N VAL A 24 0.71 -18.88 9.68
CA VAL A 24 -0.33 -18.85 10.72
C VAL A 24 -1.70 -19.12 10.11
N GLY A 25 -1.99 -18.59 8.92
CA GLY A 25 -3.21 -18.88 8.18
C GLY A 25 -3.36 -20.38 7.84
N ILE A 26 -2.30 -21.01 7.34
CA ILE A 26 -2.29 -22.46 7.05
C ILE A 26 -2.51 -23.28 8.32
N ILE A 27 -1.81 -22.94 9.41
CA ILE A 27 -1.97 -23.62 10.71
C ILE A 27 -3.41 -23.49 11.21
N LEU A 28 -3.98 -22.28 11.14
CA LEU A 28 -5.36 -22.04 11.56
C LEU A 28 -6.35 -22.84 10.73
N ALA A 29 -6.21 -22.84 9.40
CA ALA A 29 -7.05 -23.63 8.50
C ALA A 29 -6.95 -25.12 8.81
N ALA A 30 -5.74 -25.66 8.98
CA ALA A 30 -5.53 -27.07 9.34
C ALA A 30 -6.17 -27.44 10.70
N LEU A 31 -6.03 -26.57 11.71
CA LEU A 31 -6.67 -26.76 13.01
C LEU A 31 -8.20 -26.79 12.88
N ILE A 32 -8.79 -25.87 12.12
CA ILE A 32 -10.23 -25.83 11.87
C ILE A 32 -10.68 -27.10 11.13
N THR A 33 -9.97 -27.51 10.08
CA THR A 33 -10.30 -28.72 9.31
C THR A 33 -10.24 -29.98 10.17
N PHE A 34 -9.17 -30.18 10.95
CA PHE A 34 -9.06 -31.35 11.84
C PHE A 34 -10.09 -31.35 12.96
N MET A 35 -10.53 -30.18 13.40
CA MET A 35 -11.61 -30.05 14.37
C MET A 35 -12.96 -30.44 13.77
N ILE A 36 -13.27 -29.99 12.55
CA ILE A 36 -14.50 -30.35 11.82
C ILE A 36 -14.55 -31.86 11.54
N LEU A 37 -13.42 -32.46 11.17
CA LEU A 37 -13.33 -33.90 10.89
C LEU A 37 -13.35 -34.79 12.15
N GLY A 38 -13.33 -34.19 13.35
CA GLY A 38 -13.37 -34.93 14.61
C GLY A 38 -12.03 -35.57 15.04
N TYR A 39 -10.94 -35.35 14.29
CA TYR A 39 -9.61 -35.91 14.59
C TYR A 39 -8.93 -35.24 15.79
N SER A 40 -9.38 -34.06 16.22
CA SER A 40 -8.78 -33.31 17.32
C SER A 40 -9.81 -32.96 18.41
N PRO A 41 -9.80 -33.63 19.58
CA PRO A 41 -10.70 -33.28 20.67
C PRO A 41 -10.40 -31.85 21.17
N PHE A 42 -11.44 -31.01 21.24
CA PHE A 42 -11.38 -29.58 21.62
C PHE A 42 -10.49 -29.31 22.85
N HIS A 43 -10.49 -30.21 23.83
CA HIS A 43 -9.67 -30.13 25.03
C HIS A 43 -8.14 -30.11 24.75
N ARG A 44 -7.65 -30.89 23.78
CA ARG A 44 -6.22 -30.89 23.38
C ARG A 44 -5.90 -29.80 22.35
N ALA A 45 -6.84 -29.47 21.46
CA ALA A 45 -6.69 -28.44 20.44
C ALA A 45 -6.63 -27.00 20.98
N LYS A 46 -7.25 -26.75 22.16
CA LYS A 46 -7.36 -25.43 22.79
C LYS A 46 -6.04 -24.66 22.88
N ARG A 47 -4.93 -25.33 23.23
CA ARG A 47 -3.62 -24.66 23.34
C ARG A 47 -3.09 -24.20 21.98
N GLY A 48 -3.17 -25.07 20.97
CA GLY A 48 -2.75 -24.73 19.61
C GLY A 48 -3.60 -23.64 18.99
N LEU A 49 -4.92 -23.70 19.19
CA LEU A 49 -5.85 -22.68 18.73
C LEU A 49 -5.60 -21.33 19.42
N MET A 50 -5.44 -21.31 20.75
CA MET A 50 -5.15 -20.10 21.51
C MET A 50 -3.82 -19.46 21.07
N LEU A 51 -2.77 -20.25 20.90
CA LEU A 51 -1.48 -19.76 20.41
C LEU A 51 -1.61 -19.15 19.01
N THR A 52 -2.34 -19.81 18.12
CA THR A 52 -2.57 -19.33 16.75
C THR A 52 -3.36 -18.02 16.75
N LEU A 53 -4.39 -17.90 17.58
CA LEU A 53 -5.16 -16.66 17.75
C LEU A 53 -4.31 -15.51 18.30
N VAL A 54 -3.45 -15.77 19.29
CA VAL A 54 -2.52 -14.77 19.81
C VAL A 54 -1.54 -14.32 18.72
N MET A 55 -1.01 -15.26 17.92
CA MET A 55 -0.17 -14.92 16.78
C MET A 55 -0.91 -14.07 15.74
N VAL A 56 -2.14 -14.43 15.37
CA VAL A 56 -2.97 -13.61 14.46
C VAL A 56 -3.14 -12.20 15.01
N ALA A 57 -3.46 -12.05 16.31
CA ALA A 57 -3.62 -10.73 16.93
C ALA A 57 -2.33 -9.89 16.88
N ILE A 58 -1.18 -10.50 17.13
CA ILE A 58 0.13 -9.82 17.05
C ILE A 58 0.43 -9.40 15.62
N LEU A 59 0.17 -10.25 14.63
CA LEU A 59 0.43 -9.97 13.22
C LEU A 59 -0.55 -8.95 12.64
N ALA A 60 -1.77 -8.87 13.18
CA ALA A 60 -2.77 -7.90 12.75
C ALA A 60 -2.31 -6.45 12.96
N VAL A 61 -1.49 -6.17 13.98
CA VAL A 61 -1.01 -4.81 14.26
C VAL A 61 -0.15 -4.24 13.13
N PRO A 62 1.01 -4.83 12.75
CA PRO A 62 1.82 -4.32 11.65
C PRO A 62 1.09 -4.42 10.30
N LEU A 63 0.20 -5.41 10.13
CA LEU A 63 -0.63 -5.53 8.93
C LEU A 63 -1.61 -4.36 8.81
N ALA A 64 -2.25 -3.94 9.90
CA ALA A 64 -3.18 -2.82 9.92
C ALA A 64 -2.46 -1.51 9.54
N PHE A 65 -1.28 -1.24 10.09
CA PHE A 65 -0.48 -0.08 9.68
C PHE A 65 -0.08 -0.12 8.20
N GLY A 66 0.29 -1.29 7.67
CA GLY A 66 0.57 -1.45 6.25
C GLY A 66 -0.67 -1.21 5.38
N PHE A 67 -1.83 -1.68 5.83
CA PHE A 67 -3.11 -1.51 5.16
C PHE A 67 -3.56 -0.04 5.13
N GLU A 68 -3.45 0.69 6.24
CA GLU A 68 -3.77 2.13 6.28
C GLU A 68 -2.95 2.93 5.26
N ARG A 69 -1.64 2.64 5.15
CA ARG A 69 -0.77 3.27 4.14
C ARG A 69 -1.22 2.95 2.72
N MET A 70 -1.54 1.68 2.45
CA MET A 70 -2.04 1.25 1.14
C MET A 70 -3.36 1.93 0.78
N VAL A 71 -4.28 2.07 1.74
CA VAL A 71 -5.55 2.76 1.55
C VAL A 71 -5.33 4.24 1.25
N ALA A 72 -4.42 4.91 1.97
CA ALA A 72 -4.07 6.30 1.73
C ALA A 72 -3.49 6.52 0.33
N GLU A 73 -2.54 5.68 -0.09
CA GLU A 73 -1.97 5.70 -1.45
C GLU A 73 -3.05 5.50 -2.52
N ASN A 74 -3.90 4.50 -2.35
CA ASN A 74 -4.98 4.22 -3.29
C ASN A 74 -6.04 5.33 -3.35
N ASN A 75 -6.28 6.05 -2.25
CA ASN A 75 -7.16 7.21 -2.25
C ASN A 75 -6.58 8.35 -3.09
N VAL A 76 -5.28 8.62 -2.99
CA VAL A 76 -4.59 9.62 -3.83
C VAL A 76 -4.64 9.21 -5.30
N LEU A 77 -4.31 7.95 -5.61
CA LEU A 77 -4.38 7.41 -6.96
C LEU A 77 -5.78 7.61 -7.57
N ARG A 78 -6.84 7.25 -6.84
CA ARG A 78 -8.23 7.41 -7.32
C ARG A 78 -8.64 8.86 -7.54
N GLN A 79 -8.09 9.80 -6.78
CA GLN A 79 -8.43 11.22 -6.90
C GLN A 79 -7.69 11.92 -8.04
N LEU A 80 -6.58 11.35 -8.51
CA LEU A 80 -5.68 12.00 -9.48
C LEU A 80 -5.62 11.25 -10.81
N ASP A 81 -5.58 9.93 -10.80
CA ASP A 81 -5.37 9.14 -12.02
C ASP A 81 -6.59 9.22 -12.96
N GLY A 82 -6.33 9.61 -14.20
CA GLY A 82 -7.35 9.83 -15.23
C GLY A 82 -8.12 11.14 -15.13
N GLN A 83 -7.84 11.99 -14.13
CA GLN A 83 -8.50 13.28 -13.95
C GLN A 83 -7.89 14.35 -14.86
N GLU A 84 -8.73 15.30 -15.28
CA GLU A 84 -8.32 16.46 -16.06
C GLU A 84 -8.27 17.68 -15.13
N ILE A 85 -7.09 18.29 -15.00
CA ILE A 85 -6.84 19.46 -14.17
C ILE A 85 -6.12 20.50 -15.03
N ALA A 86 -6.60 21.75 -15.03
CA ALA A 86 -6.05 22.83 -15.85
C ALA A 86 -5.92 22.48 -17.36
N GLY A 87 -6.84 21.68 -17.90
CA GLY A 87 -6.84 21.24 -19.30
C GLY A 87 -5.80 20.16 -19.64
N VAL A 88 -5.22 19.51 -18.62
CA VAL A 88 -4.22 18.46 -18.76
C VAL A 88 -4.70 17.20 -18.05
N LYS A 89 -4.58 16.04 -18.72
CA LYS A 89 -4.95 14.76 -18.14
C LYS A 89 -3.78 14.19 -17.34
N LEU A 90 -4.03 13.81 -16.10
CA LEU A 90 -3.05 13.14 -15.24
C LEU A 90 -3.11 11.63 -15.47
N VAL A 91 -1.97 11.02 -15.73
CA VAL A 91 -1.81 9.56 -15.90
C VAL A 91 -0.52 9.10 -15.24
N ASP A 92 -0.33 7.79 -15.11
CA ASP A 92 0.88 7.19 -14.54
C ASP A 92 1.20 7.77 -13.14
N VAL A 93 0.14 8.02 -12.34
CA VAL A 93 0.27 8.57 -10.99
C VAL A 93 0.89 7.51 -10.07
N ASN A 94 1.91 7.89 -9.31
CA ASN A 94 2.57 7.04 -8.34
C ASN A 94 2.88 7.84 -7.08
N VAL A 95 2.58 7.27 -5.92
CA VAL A 95 2.71 7.97 -4.63
C VAL A 95 3.83 7.32 -3.84
N ARG A 96 4.79 8.14 -3.40
CA ARG A 96 5.85 7.70 -2.50
C ARG A 96 5.59 8.30 -1.11
N PRO A 97 5.29 7.47 -0.10
CA PRO A 97 5.04 7.94 1.26
C PRO A 97 6.35 8.38 1.90
N ARG A 98 6.70 9.66 1.68
CA ARG A 98 7.78 10.40 2.33
C ARG A 98 7.17 11.62 3.03
N ASP A 99 7.95 12.30 3.87
CA ASP A 99 7.57 13.58 4.44
C ASP A 99 8.44 14.69 3.83
N PRO A 100 7.88 15.60 2.99
CA PRO A 100 6.52 15.62 2.46
C PRO A 100 6.25 14.52 1.42
N VAL A 101 4.97 14.20 1.16
CA VAL A 101 4.56 13.16 0.21
C VAL A 101 5.03 13.52 -1.20
N ILE A 102 5.67 12.57 -1.88
CA ILE A 102 6.12 12.75 -3.26
C ILE A 102 5.14 12.05 -4.19
N ILE A 103 4.60 12.79 -5.17
CA ILE A 103 3.69 12.27 -6.18
C ILE A 103 4.37 12.40 -7.54
N SER A 104 4.71 11.26 -8.16
CA SER A 104 5.18 11.21 -9.53
C SER A 104 3.97 11.07 -10.45
N LEU A 105 3.85 11.88 -11.49
CA LEU A 105 2.74 11.82 -12.44
C LEU A 105 3.16 12.24 -13.85
N THR A 106 2.40 11.79 -14.84
CA THR A 106 2.55 12.22 -16.22
C THR A 106 1.37 13.10 -16.63
N MET A 107 1.68 14.30 -17.12
CA MET A 107 0.77 15.28 -17.67
C MET A 107 0.62 15.05 -19.17
N VAL A 108 -0.58 14.68 -19.61
CA VAL A 108 -0.91 14.47 -21.02
C VAL A 108 -1.72 15.66 -21.54
N SER A 109 -1.13 16.42 -22.48
CA SER A 109 -1.74 17.63 -23.04
C SER A 109 -1.65 17.67 -24.56
N LYS A 110 -2.58 18.40 -25.20
CA LYS A 110 -2.53 18.73 -26.64
C LYS A 110 -1.64 19.95 -26.93
N THR A 111 -1.36 20.76 -25.92
CA THR A 111 -0.57 21.98 -26.00
C THR A 111 0.68 21.88 -25.13
N PRO A 112 1.72 22.70 -25.37
CA PRO A 112 2.87 22.77 -24.48
C PRO A 112 2.44 23.11 -23.06
N VAL A 113 2.95 22.37 -22.08
CA VAL A 113 2.73 22.61 -20.64
C VAL A 113 3.84 23.55 -20.16
N ASP A 114 3.47 24.74 -19.68
CA ASP A 114 4.39 25.71 -19.10
C ASP A 114 4.47 25.59 -17.57
N HIS A 115 5.34 26.40 -16.95
CA HIS A 115 5.49 26.40 -15.49
C HIS A 115 4.22 26.86 -14.75
N ALA A 116 3.41 27.74 -15.35
CA ALA A 116 2.19 28.24 -14.72
C ALA A 116 1.14 27.13 -14.59
N VAL A 117 0.97 26.31 -15.63
CA VAL A 117 0.09 25.12 -15.59
C VAL A 117 0.59 24.10 -14.57
N MET A 118 1.91 23.89 -14.48
CA MET A 118 2.48 22.98 -13.47
C MET A 118 2.18 23.45 -12.04
N ASP A 119 2.33 24.74 -11.77
CA ASP A 119 2.04 25.34 -10.46
C ASP A 119 0.53 25.32 -10.13
N GLU A 120 -0.34 25.55 -11.12
CA GLU A 120 -1.79 25.46 -10.97
C GLU A 120 -2.22 24.03 -10.62
N VAL A 121 -1.70 23.02 -11.33
CA VAL A 121 -1.96 21.61 -11.01
C VAL A 121 -1.45 21.27 -9.62
N LYS A 122 -0.25 21.77 -9.24
CA LYS A 122 0.27 21.56 -7.89
C LYS A 122 -0.65 22.11 -6.82
N GLN A 123 -1.09 23.36 -6.95
CA GLN A 123 -1.99 23.98 -5.98
C GLN A 123 -3.33 23.25 -5.88
N GLU A 124 -3.89 22.80 -7.01
CA GLU A 124 -5.14 22.04 -7.01
C GLU A 124 -4.98 20.67 -6.33
N ILE A 125 -3.85 19.99 -6.54
CA ILE A 125 -3.54 18.72 -5.86
C ILE A 125 -3.37 18.95 -4.35
N GLU A 126 -2.61 19.96 -3.93
CA GLU A 126 -2.43 20.31 -2.51
C GLU A 126 -3.78 20.65 -1.85
N ARG A 127 -4.66 21.36 -2.56
CA ARG A 127 -6.00 21.71 -2.08
C ARG A 127 -6.89 20.47 -1.91
N ARG A 128 -6.85 19.53 -2.86
CA ARG A 128 -7.63 18.27 -2.78
C ARG A 128 -7.12 17.35 -1.68
N LEU A 129 -5.81 17.25 -1.52
CA LEU A 129 -5.19 16.37 -0.53
C LEU A 129 -5.08 17.00 0.86
N GLN A 130 -5.35 18.30 0.99
CA GLN A 130 -5.26 19.08 2.24
C GLN A 130 -3.90 18.95 2.94
N GLN A 131 -2.83 18.72 2.17
CA GLN A 131 -1.47 18.53 2.68
C GLN A 131 -0.45 19.00 1.61
N PRO A 132 0.74 19.46 2.02
CA PRO A 132 1.79 19.84 1.07
C PRO A 132 2.32 18.60 0.33
N VAL A 133 2.57 18.74 -0.97
CA VAL A 133 3.13 17.65 -1.79
C VAL A 133 4.28 18.13 -2.67
N VAL A 134 5.21 17.22 -2.94
CA VAL A 134 6.26 17.42 -3.93
C VAL A 134 5.86 16.67 -5.20
N LEU A 135 5.76 17.37 -6.32
CA LEU A 135 5.42 16.76 -7.60
C LEU A 135 6.67 16.47 -8.42
N GLU A 136 6.78 15.23 -8.91
CA GLU A 136 7.71 14.85 -9.98
C GLU A 136 6.89 14.73 -11.28
N ILE A 137 7.02 15.71 -12.18
CA ILE A 137 6.15 15.85 -13.36
C ILE A 137 6.89 15.39 -14.61
N ALA A 138 6.32 14.42 -15.33
CA ALA A 138 6.66 14.13 -16.72
C ALA A 138 5.60 14.73 -17.65
N VAL A 139 5.99 15.23 -18.82
CA VAL A 139 5.04 15.79 -19.81
C VAL A 139 5.00 14.91 -21.06
N ARG A 140 3.81 14.54 -21.51
CA ARG A 140 3.56 13.80 -22.75
C ARG A 140 2.62 14.60 -23.63
N VAL A 141 3.11 15.10 -24.75
CA VAL A 141 2.30 15.87 -25.71
C VAL A 141 1.69 14.93 -26.74
N VAL A 142 0.38 14.99 -26.94
CA VAL A 142 -0.35 14.20 -27.95
C VAL A 142 -0.92 15.15 -29.00
N ARG A 143 -0.58 14.94 -30.27
CA ARG A 143 -1.08 15.69 -31.43
C ARG A 143 -2.09 14.87 -32.22
#